data_AF-A0AAI9DPX7-F1
#
_entry.id   AF-A0AAI9DPX7-F1
#
_cell.length_a   1.000
_cell.length_b   1.000
_cell.length_c   1.000
_cell.angle_alpha   90.00
_cell.angle_beta   90.00
_cell.angle_gamma   90.00
#
_symmetry.space_group_name_H-M   'P 1'
#
loop_
_entity.id
_entity.type
_entity.pdbx_description
1 polymer ?
#
loop_
_entity_poly.entity_id
_entity_poly.type
_entity_poly.pdbx_seq_one_letter_code
_entity_poly.pdbx_strand_id
1 'polypeptide(L)'
;MAISQEAKEKALQHCADLRMMINPSHSQAAAWWDRISPAWRGVILHAAAVMTRRDVFKPELSNCCWRELFERLDSRSMQHLRRGIERARRMLSGFGPLPESDFSPRTAERPAKRVNPIWSNHPQSVIAPHIVNKLQQGERE
;
A
#
# COMPACT_ATOMS: atom_id res chain seq x y z
N MET A 1 33.21 8.83 -17.34
CA MET A 1 32.52 7.75 -18.08
C MET A 1 31.24 7.40 -17.32
N ALA A 2 30.07 7.49 -17.95
CA ALA A 2 28.82 7.10 -17.33
C ALA A 2 28.73 5.56 -17.28
N ILE A 3 28.67 5.00 -16.08
CA ILE A 3 28.44 3.56 -15.89
C ILE A 3 27.07 3.24 -16.49
N SER A 4 27.02 2.28 -17.42
CA SER A 4 25.75 1.86 -18.04
C SER A 4 24.78 1.34 -16.99
N GLN A 5 23.49 1.55 -17.22
CA GLN A 5 22.45 1.13 -16.29
C GLN A 5 22.48 -0.39 -16.05
N GLU A 6 22.78 -1.15 -17.10
CA GLU A 6 22.97 -2.61 -17.03
C GLU A 6 24.17 -3.02 -16.16
N ALA A 7 25.28 -2.29 -16.23
CA ALA A 7 26.44 -2.56 -15.37
C ALA A 7 26.13 -2.27 -13.89
N LYS A 8 25.31 -1.25 -13.60
CA LYS A 8 24.83 -0.97 -12.23
C LYS A 8 23.92 -2.08 -11.71
N GLU A 9 23.00 -2.58 -12.52
CA GLU A 9 22.10 -3.66 -12.13
C GLU A 9 22.85 -4.97 -11.86
N LYS A 10 23.81 -5.34 -12.71
CA LYS A 10 24.67 -6.51 -12.49
C LYS A 10 25.50 -6.40 -11.22
N ALA A 11 26.07 -5.22 -10.94
CA ALA A 11 26.80 -4.98 -9.71
C ALA A 11 25.90 -5.09 -8.47
N LEU A 12 24.68 -4.54 -8.52
CA LEU A 12 23.71 -4.64 -7.43
C LEU A 12 23.29 -6.09 -7.17
N GLN A 13 23.05 -6.88 -8.22
CA GLN A 13 22.72 -8.29 -8.10
C GLN A 13 23.86 -9.08 -7.47
N HIS A 14 25.10 -8.87 -7.92
CA HIS A 14 26.28 -9.51 -7.34
C HIS A 14 26.44 -9.19 -5.85
N CYS A 15 26.21 -7.94 -5.44
CA CYS A 15 26.20 -7.57 -4.02
C CYS A 15 25.04 -8.21 -3.23
N ALA A 16 23.90 -8.48 -3.86
CA ALA A 16 22.80 -9.19 -3.21
C ALA A 16 23.15 -10.67 -2.98
N ASP A 17 23.76 -11.31 -3.98
CA ASP A 17 24.18 -12.71 -3.91
C ASP A 17 25.27 -12.91 -2.84
N LEU A 18 26.27 -12.03 -2.80
CA LEU A 18 27.31 -12.04 -1.76
C LEU A 18 26.73 -11.86 -0.35
N ARG A 19 25.73 -10.99 -0.18
CA ARG A 19 25.05 -10.82 1.12
C ARG A 19 24.34 -12.09 1.54
N MET A 20 23.67 -12.78 0.61
CA MET A 20 23.00 -14.05 0.91
C MET A 20 23.98 -15.15 1.31
N MET A 21 25.17 -15.18 0.71
CA MET A 21 26.23 -16.13 1.08
C MET A 21 26.79 -15.88 2.49
N ILE A 22 27.02 -14.61 2.84
CA ILE A 22 27.63 -14.23 4.13
C ILE A 22 26.61 -14.28 5.27
N ASN A 23 25.38 -13.83 5.00
CA ASN A 23 24.30 -13.82 5.98
C ASN A 23 22.98 -14.28 5.36
N PRO A 24 22.72 -15.59 5.31
CA PRO A 24 21.50 -16.15 4.72
C PRO A 24 20.21 -15.69 5.40
N SER A 25 20.28 -15.26 6.67
CA SER A 25 19.12 -14.77 7.42
C SER A 25 18.83 -13.29 7.19
N HIS A 26 19.68 -12.58 6.45
CA HIS A 26 19.47 -11.18 6.14
C HIS A 26 18.23 -10.98 5.26
N SER A 27 17.26 -10.22 5.75
CA SER A 27 16.06 -9.84 5.02
C SER A 27 15.84 -8.32 5.10
N GLN A 28 15.88 -7.65 3.94
CA GLN A 28 15.57 -6.23 3.86
C GLN A 28 14.11 -5.94 4.25
N ALA A 29 13.20 -6.88 3.94
CA ALA A 29 11.80 -6.77 4.31
C ALA A 29 11.64 -6.85 5.84
N ALA A 30 12.37 -7.76 6.50
CA ALA A 30 12.40 -7.88 7.95
C ALA A 30 12.91 -6.60 8.61
N ALA A 31 14.10 -6.13 8.19
CA ALA A 31 14.70 -4.93 8.73
C ALA A 31 13.81 -3.70 8.54
N TRP A 32 13.15 -3.58 7.39
CA TRP A 32 12.21 -2.50 7.14
C TRP A 32 10.95 -2.60 8.01
N TRP A 33 10.35 -3.78 8.10
CA TRP A 33 9.16 -4.03 8.92
C TRP A 33 9.42 -3.73 10.39
N ASP A 34 10.52 -4.24 10.93
CA ASP A 34 10.87 -4.08 12.33
C ASP A 34 11.21 -2.61 12.69
N ARG A 35 11.61 -1.80 11.72
CA ARG A 35 11.91 -0.37 11.90
C ARG A 35 10.68 0.53 11.92
N ILE A 36 9.61 0.19 11.22
CA ILE A 36 8.41 1.05 11.13
C ILE A 36 7.53 0.92 12.38
N SER A 37 6.80 1.99 12.71
CA SER A 37 5.92 2.01 13.87
C SER A 37 4.72 1.04 13.72
N PRO A 38 4.14 0.55 14.82
CA PRO A 38 2.94 -0.29 14.77
C PRO A 38 1.78 0.33 13.99
N ALA A 39 1.58 1.65 14.10
CA ALA A 39 0.56 2.36 13.32
C ALA A 39 0.76 2.18 11.80
N TRP A 40 2.00 2.34 11.32
CA TRP A 40 2.32 2.12 9.90
C TRP A 40 2.19 0.66 9.48
N ARG A 41 2.58 -0.28 10.35
CA ARG A 41 2.34 -1.72 10.10
C ARG A 41 0.85 -2.01 9.93
N GLY A 42 0.00 -1.42 10.76
CA GLY A 42 -1.47 -1.51 10.64
C GLY A 42 -1.98 -1.01 9.29
N VAL A 43 -1.50 0.14 8.81
CA VAL A 43 -1.86 0.66 7.48
C VAL A 43 -1.48 -0.31 6.37
N ILE A 44 -0.29 -0.92 6.44
CA ILE A 44 0.19 -1.88 5.45
C ILE A 44 -0.66 -3.16 5.47
N LEU A 45 -0.97 -3.69 6.65
CA LEU A 45 -1.81 -4.87 6.81
C LEU A 45 -3.21 -4.64 6.24
N HIS A 46 -3.79 -3.47 6.52
CA HIS A 46 -5.08 -3.08 5.96
C HIS A 46 -5.02 -2.96 4.42
N ALA A 47 -4.00 -2.30 3.88
CA ALA A 47 -3.80 -2.21 2.44
C ALA A 47 -3.66 -3.59 1.78
N ALA A 48 -2.92 -4.51 2.41
CA ALA A 48 -2.77 -5.89 1.95
C ALA A 48 -4.11 -6.66 1.96
N ALA A 49 -4.91 -6.48 3.02
CA ALA A 49 -6.24 -7.08 3.14
C ALA A 49 -7.21 -6.59 2.05
N VAL A 50 -7.32 -5.27 1.87
CA VAL A 50 -8.18 -4.64 0.85
C VAL A 50 -7.84 -5.13 -0.55
N MET A 51 -6.54 -5.21 -0.87
CA MET A 51 -6.08 -5.68 -2.18
C MET A 51 -6.43 -7.12 -2.47
N THR A 52 -6.34 -7.98 -1.46
CA THR A 52 -6.56 -9.42 -1.63
C THR A 52 -8.02 -9.82 -1.42
N ARG A 53 -8.90 -8.84 -1.15
CA ARG A 53 -10.32 -9.02 -0.81
C ARG A 53 -10.51 -10.10 0.25
N ARG A 54 -9.63 -10.06 1.24
CA ARG A 54 -9.52 -11.06 2.29
C ARG A 54 -9.40 -10.34 3.63
N ASP A 55 -10.33 -10.60 4.54
CA ASP A 55 -10.26 -10.16 5.94
C ASP A 55 -9.26 -11.01 6.74
N VAL A 56 -8.02 -11.08 6.26
CA VAL A 56 -7.04 -12.05 6.77
C VAL A 56 -6.14 -11.47 7.86
N PHE A 57 -5.84 -10.18 7.81
CA PHE A 57 -4.88 -9.62 8.74
C PHE A 57 -5.57 -9.02 9.95
N LYS A 58 -5.46 -9.71 11.09
CA LYS A 58 -5.96 -9.18 12.36
C LYS A 58 -5.15 -7.93 12.78
N PRO A 59 -5.78 -6.92 13.39
CA PRO A 59 -5.09 -5.69 13.79
C PRO A 59 -3.88 -5.91 14.70
N GLU A 60 -3.91 -6.94 15.56
CA GLU A 60 -2.85 -7.22 16.54
C GLU A 60 -1.52 -7.57 15.88
N LEU A 61 -1.55 -8.01 14.61
CA LEU A 61 -0.35 -8.28 13.82
C LEU A 61 0.52 -7.03 13.62
N SER A 62 -0.03 -5.82 13.82
CA SER A 62 0.74 -4.58 13.78
C SER A 62 1.80 -4.48 14.87
N ASN A 63 1.62 -5.18 16.00
CA ASN A 63 2.55 -5.17 17.11
C ASN A 63 3.66 -6.22 16.96
N CYS A 64 3.52 -7.13 16.00
CA CYS A 64 4.46 -8.22 15.79
C CYS A 64 5.74 -7.75 15.08
N CYS A 65 6.88 -8.27 15.53
CA CYS A 65 8.10 -8.25 14.72
C CYS A 65 8.01 -9.24 13.55
N TRP A 66 8.95 -9.15 12.60
CA TRP A 66 8.94 -9.96 11.38
C TRP A 66 8.96 -11.46 11.66
N ARG A 67 9.71 -11.90 12.67
CA ARG A 67 9.76 -13.31 13.10
C ARG A 67 8.39 -13.79 13.58
N GLU A 68 7.77 -13.03 14.47
CA GLU A 68 6.45 -13.35 15.01
C GLU A 68 5.35 -13.38 13.94
N LEU A 69 5.47 -12.57 12.88
CA LEU A 69 4.57 -12.65 11.73
C LEU A 69 4.68 -14.01 11.03
N PHE A 70 5.89 -14.51 10.81
CA PHE A 70 6.11 -15.81 10.18
C PHE A 70 5.61 -16.98 11.02
N GLU A 71 5.53 -16.83 12.35
CA GLU A 71 4.95 -17.83 13.25
C GLU A 71 3.41 -17.81 13.21
N ARG A 72 2.80 -16.65 12.95
CA ARG A 72 1.34 -16.44 13.00
C ARG A 72 0.66 -16.50 11.64
N LEU A 73 1.40 -16.30 10.54
CA LEU A 73 0.87 -16.27 9.18
C LEU A 73 1.36 -17.46 8.36
N ASP A 74 0.46 -18.05 7.58
CA ASP A 74 0.82 -19.07 6.61
C ASP A 74 1.54 -18.45 5.38
N SER A 75 2.23 -19.30 4.62
CA SER A 75 3.01 -18.90 3.44
C SER A 75 2.21 -18.08 2.44
N ARG A 76 0.91 -18.36 2.28
CA ARG A 76 0.04 -17.62 1.36
C ARG A 76 -0.26 -16.23 1.89
N SER A 77 -0.55 -16.09 3.18
CA SER A 77 -0.75 -14.78 3.82
C SER A 77 0.53 -13.94 3.80
N MET A 78 1.70 -14.56 3.97
CA MET A 78 2.99 -13.87 3.80
C MET A 78 3.19 -13.34 2.38
N GLN A 79 2.80 -14.10 1.34
CA GLN A 79 2.84 -13.61 -0.04
C GLN A 79 1.85 -12.48 -0.31
N HIS A 80 0.68 -12.51 0.32
CA HIS A 80 -0.28 -11.41 0.25
C HIS A 80 0.26 -10.15 0.92
N LEU A 81 0.87 -10.28 2.10
CA LEU A 81 1.53 -9.18 2.80
C LEU A 81 2.65 -8.58 1.94
N ARG A 82 3.47 -9.41 1.29
CA ARG A 82 4.51 -8.97 0.33
C ARG A 82 3.94 -8.07 -0.76
N ARG A 83 2.84 -8.50 -1.41
CA ARG A 83 2.16 -7.70 -2.46
C ARG A 83 1.58 -6.40 -1.90
N GLY A 84 1.02 -6.45 -0.69
CA GLY A 84 0.54 -5.27 0.03
C GLY A 84 1.64 -4.25 0.29
N ILE A 85 2.80 -4.70 0.79
CA ILE A 85 3.98 -3.86 1.02
C ILE A 85 4.46 -3.21 -0.30
N GLU A 86 4.60 -3.99 -1.38
CA GLU A 86 5.04 -3.46 -2.68
C GLU A 86 4.09 -2.41 -3.25
N ARG A 87 2.77 -2.59 -3.05
CA ARG A 87 1.76 -1.63 -3.49
C ARG A 87 1.76 -0.40 -2.61
N ALA A 88 1.79 -0.57 -1.29
CA ALA A 88 1.86 0.52 -0.33
C ALA A 88 3.08 1.39 -0.61
N ARG A 89 4.25 0.79 -0.89
CA ARG A 89 5.45 1.53 -1.30
C ARG A 89 5.22 2.36 -2.57
N ARG A 90 4.56 1.81 -3.59
CA ARG A 90 4.24 2.52 -4.84
C ARG A 90 3.17 3.61 -4.67
N MET A 91 2.17 3.39 -3.83
CA MET A 91 1.11 4.35 -3.55
C MET A 91 1.63 5.51 -2.70
N LEU A 92 2.34 5.19 -1.62
CA LEU A 92 2.87 6.16 -0.67
C LEU A 92 4.06 6.94 -1.24
N SER A 93 4.83 6.36 -2.17
CA SER A 93 5.87 7.13 -2.87
C SER A 93 5.32 8.27 -3.72
N GLY A 94 4.03 8.24 -4.07
CA GLY A 94 3.36 9.33 -4.77
C GLY A 94 2.96 10.49 -3.85
N PHE A 95 2.90 10.26 -2.54
CA PHE A 95 2.67 11.31 -1.56
C PHE A 95 4.02 11.84 -1.08
N GLY A 96 4.29 13.12 -1.35
CA GLY A 96 5.31 13.86 -0.62
C GLY A 96 4.93 13.99 0.87
N PRO A 97 5.80 14.55 1.72
CA PRO A 97 5.41 14.92 3.07
C PRO A 97 4.18 15.82 3.00
N LEU A 98 3.11 15.42 3.70
CA LEU A 98 1.89 16.22 3.80
C LEU A 98 2.09 17.25 4.92
N PRO A 99 2.14 18.55 4.62
CA PRO A 99 2.27 19.57 5.65
C PRO A 99 1.04 19.59 6.55
N GLU A 100 1.25 19.87 7.84
CA GLU A 100 0.15 19.93 8.83
C GLU A 100 -0.93 20.95 8.42
N SER A 101 -0.53 22.00 7.70
CA SER A 101 -1.45 22.98 7.12
C SER A 101 -2.49 22.41 6.16
N ASP A 102 -2.22 21.25 5.55
CA ASP A 102 -3.18 20.56 4.67
C ASP A 102 -4.36 19.96 5.45
N PHE A 103 -4.17 19.72 6.76
CA PHE A 103 -5.17 19.15 7.67
C PHE A 103 -5.98 20.21 8.43
N SER A 104 -5.97 21.46 7.95
CA SER A 104 -6.77 22.55 8.53
C SER A 104 -8.15 22.65 7.85
N PRO A 105 -9.23 23.06 8.57
CA PRO A 105 -10.59 23.12 8.02
C PRO A 105 -10.72 23.92 6.72
N ARG A 106 -9.87 24.94 6.51
CA ARG A 106 -9.83 25.75 5.28
C ARG A 106 -9.61 24.93 4.01
N THR A 107 -8.96 23.75 4.11
CA THR A 107 -8.72 22.89 2.93
C THR A 107 -9.98 22.11 2.51
N ALA A 108 -11.01 22.09 3.36
CA ALA A 108 -12.32 21.55 3.04
C ALA A 108 -13.16 22.50 2.17
N GLU A 109 -12.91 23.81 2.22
CA GLU A 109 -13.57 24.85 1.42
C GLU A 109 -13.07 24.88 -0.03
N ARG A 110 -13.11 23.73 -0.70
CA ARG A 110 -12.75 23.59 -2.11
C ARG A 110 -14.00 23.31 -2.94
N PRO A 111 -14.10 23.84 -4.17
CA PRO A 111 -15.21 23.52 -5.04
C PRO A 111 -15.28 22.01 -5.23
N ALA A 112 -16.46 21.42 -5.01
CA ALA A 112 -16.67 20.00 -5.22
C ALA A 112 -16.27 19.66 -6.66
N LYS A 113 -15.36 18.71 -6.82
CA LYS A 113 -14.97 18.24 -8.14
C LYS A 113 -16.21 17.68 -8.82
N ARG A 114 -16.62 18.26 -9.96
CA ARG A 114 -17.66 17.67 -10.80
C ARG A 114 -17.15 16.30 -11.27
N VAL A 115 -17.73 15.24 -10.71
CA VAL A 115 -17.50 13.87 -11.14
C VAL A 115 -18.57 13.59 -12.18
N ASN A 116 -18.20 13.62 -13.45
CA ASN A 116 -19.10 13.15 -14.50
C ASN A 116 -19.18 11.62 -14.38
N PRO A 117 -20.39 11.04 -14.32
CA PRO A 117 -20.53 9.59 -14.41
C PRO A 117 -19.83 9.13 -15.69
N ILE A 118 -18.95 8.14 -15.58
CA ILE A 118 -18.49 7.45 -16.77
C ILE A 118 -19.70 6.63 -17.21
N TRP A 119 -20.41 6.99 -18.27
CA TRP A 119 -21.44 6.09 -18.81
C TRP A 119 -20.75 5.08 -19.71
N SER A 120 -20.49 3.89 -19.17
CA SER A 120 -20.03 2.74 -19.94
C SER A 120 -20.99 1.58 -19.71
N ASN A 121 -21.21 0.74 -20.74
CA ASN A 121 -22.06 -0.44 -20.64
C ASN A 121 -21.44 -1.57 -19.78
N HIS A 122 -20.43 -1.26 -18.96
CA HIS A 122 -19.75 -2.21 -18.10
C HIS A 122 -20.21 -2.07 -16.65
N PRO A 123 -20.26 -3.16 -15.87
CA PRO A 123 -20.59 -3.10 -14.45
C PRO A 123 -19.65 -2.13 -13.70
N GLN A 124 -20.23 -1.18 -12.98
CA GLN A 124 -19.47 -0.19 -12.22
C GLN A 124 -19.50 -0.49 -10.73
N SER A 125 -18.34 -0.42 -10.08
CA SER A 125 -18.26 -0.51 -8.63
C SER A 125 -18.77 0.78 -7.99
N VAL A 126 -19.99 0.77 -7.47
CA VAL A 126 -20.56 1.88 -6.70
C VAL A 126 -20.14 1.71 -5.24
N ILE A 127 -19.23 2.55 -4.77
CA ILE A 127 -18.74 2.52 -3.38
C ILE A 127 -19.78 3.12 -2.40
N ALA A 128 -20.71 3.96 -2.90
CA ALA A 128 -21.70 4.66 -2.08
C ALA A 128 -23.05 4.78 -2.81
N PRO A 129 -23.99 3.84 -2.60
CA PRO A 129 -25.30 3.83 -3.28
C PRO A 129 -26.11 5.11 -3.07
N HIS A 130 -25.98 5.73 -1.90
CA HIS A 130 -26.68 6.97 -1.55
C HIS A 130 -26.25 8.18 -2.40
N ILE A 131 -25.00 8.22 -2.88
CA ILE A 131 -24.51 9.29 -3.76
C ILE A 131 -25.12 9.15 -5.16
N VAL A 132 -25.18 7.92 -5.67
CA VAL A 132 -25.78 7.62 -6.98
C VAL A 132 -27.26 7.96 -6.99
N ASN A 133 -28.00 7.60 -5.94
CA ASN A 133 -29.43 7.93 -5.84
C ASN A 133 -29.68 9.44 -5.87
N LYS A 134 -28.84 10.24 -5.19
CA LYS A 134 -28.95 11.70 -5.22
C LYS A 134 -28.65 12.29 -6.60
N LEU A 135 -27.66 11.75 -7.32
CA LEU A 135 -27.33 12.19 -8.68
C LEU A 135 -28.47 11.89 -9.67
N GLN A 136 -29.10 10.72 -9.56
CA GLN A 136 -30.23 10.35 -10.43
C GLN A 136 -31.50 11.17 -10.17
N GLN A 137 -31.67 11.69 -8.96
CA GLN A 137 -32.81 12.53 -8.60
C GLN A 137 -32.68 13.95 -9.17
N GLY A 138 -31.46 14.49 -9.27
CA GLY A 138 -31.22 15.83 -9.82
C GLY A 138 -31.25 15.92 -11.35
N GLU A 139 -31.29 14.80 -12.08
CA GLU A 139 -31.40 14.76 -13.56
C GLU A 139 -32.87 14.69 -14.04
N ARG A 140 -33.86 14.65 -13.13
CA ARG A 140 -35.29 14.53 -13.46
C ARG A 140 -36.11 15.83 -13.25
N GLU A 141 -35.43 16.94 -12.98
CA GLU A 141 -36.00 18.30 -13.00
C GLU A 141 -35.49 19.05 -14.23
#